data_AF-A0A9N9B484-F1
#
_entry.id   AF-A0A9N9B484-F1
#
_cell.length_a   1.000
_cell.length_b   1.000
_cell.length_c   1.000
_cell.angle_alpha   90.00
_cell.angle_beta   90.00
_cell.angle_gamma   90.00
#
_symmetry.space_group_name_H-M   'P 1'
#
loop_
_entity.id
_entity.type
_entity.pdbx_description
1 polymer ?
#
loop_
_entity_poly.entity_id
_entity_poly.type
_entity_poly.pdbx_seq_one_letter_code
_entity_poly.pdbx_strand_id
1 'polypeptide(L)'
;MVTNEIIPNKFMISVDGKELNIITGIPYKISNERLYIDDWGGRHGSSPRTTGENHPPEHEYYFRQAFVIRGTSCTGRYKIIVNGNFVDNWGGGSGADLYLSSYDNPPEHPCYSRQIWSFYSATDSKSKEFQIQNEQNNCFLDALGRGEGSQIAFWSSPTDKNYSRQLWKFTPALDYKLNAVVDNFEYKLPSGIETQKIEKTIHEDILNNLSSSSKLITTFDFQEGLINIFKFSFNESLNFISETKLITVIPFKGIEKEFNFKYSFEANKPSKIMEKELCTATKTIEVSPNLCVKVTDYCDFMVNVEIPFEATAEITAICDRYKKDGTIVKNFEADEDAVRLFLKENNFQGKIINSEGNSIFAKVNGTFRGSYVLKTYRKLEDIVPTVPTVPMVPENTVCRD
;
A
#
# COMPACT_ATOMS: atom_id res chain seq x y z
N MET A 1 -12.71 -21.57 10.67
CA MET A 1 -12.95 -21.90 9.24
C MET A 1 -11.71 -22.57 8.70
N VAL A 2 -11.84 -23.63 7.91
CA VAL A 2 -10.75 -24.59 7.64
C VAL A 2 -9.73 -24.02 6.65
N THR A 3 -8.67 -23.39 7.17
CA THR A 3 -7.52 -22.88 6.40
C THR A 3 -6.73 -24.00 5.70
N ASN A 4 -6.90 -25.26 6.10
CA ASN A 4 -6.16 -26.43 5.57
C ASN A 4 -6.54 -26.81 4.12
N GLU A 5 -7.60 -26.23 3.57
CA GLU A 5 -8.06 -26.47 2.20
C GLU A 5 -7.44 -25.53 1.16
N ILE A 6 -6.89 -24.38 1.58
CA ILE A 6 -6.34 -23.38 0.66
C ILE A 6 -4.94 -23.83 0.19
N ILE A 7 -4.65 -23.62 -1.09
CA ILE A 7 -3.31 -23.85 -1.62
C ILE A 7 -2.40 -22.70 -1.14
N PRO A 8 -1.29 -22.99 -0.45
CA PRO A 8 -0.39 -21.94 0.04
C PRO A 8 0.24 -21.19 -1.14
N ASN A 9 0.51 -19.91 -0.95
CA ASN A 9 1.30 -19.12 -1.89
C ASN A 9 2.78 -19.30 -1.56
N LYS A 10 3.48 -19.99 -2.44
CA LYS A 10 4.91 -20.18 -2.38
C LYS A 10 5.54 -19.95 -3.74
N PHE A 11 6.66 -19.25 -3.77
CA PHE A 11 7.42 -19.12 -5.00
C PHE A 11 7.81 -20.51 -5.52
N MET A 12 7.63 -20.68 -6.81
CA MET A 12 8.00 -21.92 -7.48
C MET A 12 9.51 -21.95 -7.67
N ILE A 13 10.08 -23.12 -7.44
CA ILE A 13 11.45 -23.47 -7.78
C ILE A 13 11.46 -24.19 -9.13
N SER A 14 12.37 -23.79 -10.03
CA SER A 14 12.64 -24.46 -11.30
C SER A 14 13.42 -25.76 -11.10
N VAL A 15 13.57 -26.54 -12.18
CA VAL A 15 14.38 -27.78 -12.15
C VAL A 15 15.83 -27.53 -11.79
N ASP A 16 16.40 -26.39 -12.19
CA ASP A 16 17.78 -25.99 -11.85
C ASP A 16 17.90 -25.32 -10.47
N GLY A 17 16.84 -25.35 -9.65
CA GLY A 17 16.86 -24.88 -8.27
C GLY A 17 16.72 -23.36 -8.11
N LYS A 18 16.34 -22.64 -9.16
CA LYS A 18 16.12 -21.18 -9.11
C LYS A 18 14.69 -20.85 -8.71
N GLU A 19 14.53 -19.81 -7.92
CA GLU A 19 13.23 -19.24 -7.63
C GLU A 19 12.66 -18.54 -8.89
N LEU A 20 11.41 -18.83 -9.21
CA LEU A 20 10.67 -18.30 -10.35
C LEU A 20 9.70 -17.21 -9.89
N ASN A 21 9.42 -16.25 -10.76
CA ASN A 21 8.41 -15.20 -10.52
C ASN A 21 6.97 -15.71 -10.72
N ILE A 22 6.69 -16.91 -10.23
CA ILE A 22 5.38 -17.56 -10.24
C ILE A 22 5.21 -18.16 -8.84
N ILE A 23 4.02 -18.01 -8.27
CA ILE A 23 3.66 -18.56 -6.96
C ILE A 23 2.54 -19.59 -7.10
N THR A 24 2.49 -20.55 -6.20
CA THR A 24 1.39 -21.52 -6.12
C THR A 24 0.11 -20.87 -5.59
N GLY A 25 -1.04 -21.50 -5.85
CA GLY A 25 -2.32 -21.15 -5.20
C GLY A 25 -3.00 -19.86 -5.66
N ILE A 26 -2.44 -19.16 -6.65
CA ILE A 26 -3.12 -18.06 -7.36
C ILE A 26 -3.38 -18.45 -8.82
N PRO A 27 -4.43 -17.89 -9.44
CA PRO A 27 -4.73 -18.09 -10.86
C PRO A 27 -3.81 -17.30 -11.80
N TYR A 28 -3.49 -17.90 -12.94
CA TYR A 28 -2.68 -17.36 -14.02
C TYR A 28 -3.35 -17.60 -15.36
N LYS A 29 -3.22 -16.62 -16.25
CA LYS A 29 -3.32 -16.81 -17.69
C LYS A 29 -1.98 -17.29 -18.21
N ILE A 30 -1.99 -18.41 -18.90
CA ILE A 30 -0.81 -19.00 -19.53
C ILE A 30 -0.91 -18.70 -21.02
N SER A 31 0.11 -18.06 -21.59
CA SER A 31 0.08 -17.65 -23.00
C SER A 31 1.40 -17.95 -23.72
N ASN A 32 1.31 -18.32 -24.99
CA ASN A 32 2.45 -18.34 -25.91
C ASN A 32 2.27 -17.19 -26.91
N GLU A 33 3.25 -16.29 -26.99
CA GLU A 33 3.13 -15.04 -27.77
C GLU A 33 1.87 -14.23 -27.38
N ARG A 34 0.83 -14.18 -28.21
CA ARG A 34 -0.45 -13.50 -27.94
C ARG A 34 -1.62 -14.46 -27.71
N LEU A 35 -1.34 -15.75 -27.65
CA LEU A 35 -2.33 -16.82 -27.63
C LEU A 35 -2.41 -17.44 -26.24
N TYR A 36 -3.57 -17.35 -25.60
CA TYR A 36 -3.83 -17.90 -24.27
C TYR A 36 -4.25 -19.36 -24.36
N ILE A 37 -3.85 -20.18 -23.39
CA ILE A 37 -4.44 -21.50 -23.20
C ILE A 37 -5.88 -21.31 -22.71
N ASP A 38 -6.82 -21.98 -23.36
CA ASP A 38 -8.23 -22.04 -22.99
C ASP A 38 -8.65 -23.50 -22.85
N ASP A 39 -9.38 -23.83 -21.78
CA ASP A 39 -9.92 -25.18 -21.58
C ASP A 39 -11.07 -25.54 -22.55
N TRP A 40 -11.58 -24.56 -23.31
CA TRP A 40 -12.72 -24.63 -24.23
C TRP A 40 -14.02 -25.13 -23.60
N GLY A 41 -14.20 -24.91 -22.30
CA GLY A 41 -15.32 -25.44 -21.51
C GLY A 41 -15.19 -26.95 -21.28
N GLY A 42 -14.00 -27.48 -21.47
CA GLY A 42 -13.68 -28.89 -21.45
C GLY A 42 -13.83 -29.52 -20.06
N ARG A 43 -14.28 -30.76 -20.06
CA ARG A 43 -14.28 -31.66 -18.88
C ARG A 43 -13.15 -32.68 -19.03
N HIS A 44 -13.12 -33.67 -18.16
CA HIS A 44 -12.28 -34.87 -18.32
C HIS A 44 -12.24 -35.35 -19.79
N GLY A 45 -11.03 -35.50 -20.34
CA GLY A 45 -10.77 -35.92 -21.71
C GLY A 45 -10.82 -34.81 -22.77
N SER A 46 -11.09 -33.57 -22.37
CA SER A 46 -11.02 -32.44 -23.30
C SER A 46 -9.57 -32.00 -23.51
N SER A 47 -9.29 -31.51 -24.72
CA SER A 47 -7.97 -31.00 -25.10
C SER A 47 -7.99 -29.47 -25.14
N PRO A 48 -7.27 -28.79 -24.22
CA PRO A 48 -7.11 -27.35 -24.25
C PRO A 48 -6.51 -26.88 -25.58
N ARG A 49 -6.88 -25.67 -25.99
CA ARG A 49 -6.40 -25.06 -27.24
C ARG A 49 -6.02 -23.62 -27.01
N THR A 50 -5.29 -23.05 -27.94
CA THR A 50 -4.99 -21.63 -27.92
C THR A 50 -6.20 -20.79 -28.34
N THR A 51 -6.32 -19.60 -27.78
CA THR A 51 -7.24 -18.55 -28.24
C THR A 51 -6.56 -17.19 -28.25
N GLY A 52 -6.96 -16.32 -29.19
CA GLY A 52 -6.55 -14.91 -29.17
C GLY A 52 -7.35 -14.06 -28.18
N GLU A 53 -8.48 -14.59 -27.68
CA GLU A 53 -9.35 -13.89 -26.75
C GLU A 53 -8.75 -13.90 -25.34
N ASN A 54 -8.65 -12.72 -24.74
CA ASN A 54 -8.25 -12.55 -23.36
C ASN A 54 -9.52 -12.37 -22.52
N HIS A 55 -9.97 -13.39 -21.79
CA HIS A 55 -11.20 -13.30 -20.98
C HIS A 55 -10.93 -12.56 -19.67
N PRO A 56 -11.39 -11.31 -19.45
CA PRO A 56 -11.19 -10.63 -18.16
C PRO A 56 -12.04 -11.24 -17.03
N PRO A 57 -11.79 -10.90 -15.75
CA PRO A 57 -12.51 -11.48 -14.60
C PRO A 57 -14.04 -11.44 -14.67
N GLU A 58 -14.60 -10.43 -15.31
CA GLU A 58 -16.04 -10.23 -15.52
C GLU A 58 -16.63 -11.06 -16.67
N HIS A 59 -15.78 -11.69 -17.50
CA HIS A 59 -16.21 -12.48 -18.63
C HIS A 59 -16.77 -13.85 -18.20
N GLU A 60 -17.84 -14.32 -18.87
CA GLU A 60 -18.46 -15.62 -18.55
C GLU A 60 -17.50 -16.82 -18.70
N TYR A 61 -16.49 -16.67 -19.56
CA TYR A 61 -15.46 -17.69 -19.82
C TYR A 61 -14.13 -17.44 -19.11
N TYR A 62 -14.08 -16.51 -18.14
CA TYR A 62 -12.86 -16.20 -17.39
C TYR A 62 -12.16 -17.45 -16.83
N PHE A 63 -12.93 -18.34 -16.19
CA PHE A 63 -12.38 -19.53 -15.54
C PHE A 63 -11.77 -20.55 -16.49
N ARG A 64 -12.06 -20.46 -17.80
CA ARG A 64 -11.44 -21.31 -18.83
C ARG A 64 -9.95 -21.02 -19.03
N GLN A 65 -9.51 -19.84 -18.61
CA GLN A 65 -8.14 -19.35 -18.76
C GLN A 65 -7.44 -19.14 -17.40
N ALA A 66 -8.09 -19.50 -16.29
CA ALA A 66 -7.58 -19.30 -14.94
C ALA A 66 -6.90 -20.58 -14.43
N PHE A 67 -5.62 -20.75 -14.80
CA PHE A 67 -4.80 -21.90 -14.42
C PHE A 67 -4.13 -21.67 -13.07
N VAL A 68 -4.11 -22.70 -12.23
CA VAL A 68 -3.56 -22.63 -10.87
C VAL A 68 -2.51 -23.70 -10.70
N ILE A 69 -1.41 -23.31 -10.06
CA ILE A 69 -0.30 -24.22 -9.82
C ILE A 69 -0.32 -24.66 -8.36
N ARG A 70 -0.18 -25.96 -8.15
CA ARG A 70 -0.15 -26.59 -6.83
C ARG A 70 1.17 -27.35 -6.66
N GLY A 71 1.90 -27.04 -5.59
CA GLY A 71 3.11 -27.79 -5.23
C GLY A 71 2.80 -29.25 -4.89
N THR A 72 3.75 -30.13 -5.16
CA THR A 72 3.75 -31.51 -4.68
C THR A 72 4.63 -31.66 -3.43
N SER A 73 4.78 -32.87 -2.89
CA SER A 73 5.74 -33.15 -1.83
C SER A 73 7.21 -33.05 -2.29
N CYS A 74 7.45 -33.03 -3.61
CA CYS A 74 8.78 -32.92 -4.19
C CYS A 74 9.03 -31.49 -4.68
N THR A 75 10.12 -30.87 -4.21
CA THR A 75 10.56 -29.55 -4.67
C THR A 75 10.75 -29.54 -6.18
N GLY A 76 10.31 -28.47 -6.84
CA GLY A 76 10.43 -28.32 -8.30
C GLY A 76 9.38 -29.07 -9.12
N ARG A 77 8.44 -29.76 -8.46
CA ARG A 77 7.38 -30.55 -9.11
C ARG A 77 6.00 -30.06 -8.72
N TYR A 78 5.16 -29.85 -9.72
CA TYR A 78 3.87 -29.19 -9.56
C TYR A 78 2.75 -29.89 -10.32
N LYS A 79 1.52 -29.65 -9.89
CA LYS A 79 0.29 -29.92 -10.64
C LYS A 79 -0.28 -28.61 -11.16
N ILE A 80 -0.87 -28.66 -12.36
CA ILE A 80 -1.57 -27.52 -12.96
C ILE A 80 -3.06 -27.87 -13.00
N ILE A 81 -3.90 -26.94 -12.55
CA ILE A 81 -5.33 -27.11 -12.37
C ILE A 81 -6.05 -26.01 -13.15
N VAL A 82 -7.14 -26.35 -13.85
CA VAL A 82 -8.04 -25.39 -14.49
C VAL A 82 -9.47 -25.89 -14.35
N ASN A 83 -10.38 -25.02 -13.91
CA ASN A 83 -11.82 -25.31 -13.83
C ASN A 83 -12.13 -26.66 -13.15
N GLY A 84 -11.44 -26.96 -12.04
CA GLY A 84 -11.57 -28.20 -11.27
C GLY A 84 -10.93 -29.46 -11.88
N ASN A 85 -10.25 -29.35 -13.03
CA ASN A 85 -9.55 -30.44 -13.70
C ASN A 85 -8.04 -30.28 -13.63
N PHE A 86 -7.31 -31.40 -13.66
CA PHE A 86 -5.86 -31.46 -13.72
C PHE A 86 -5.38 -31.53 -15.17
N VAL A 87 -4.34 -30.77 -15.48
CA VAL A 87 -3.63 -30.90 -16.75
C VAL A 87 -2.87 -32.23 -16.75
N ASP A 88 -3.11 -33.05 -17.78
CA ASP A 88 -2.70 -34.45 -17.86
C ASP A 88 -2.22 -34.78 -19.28
N ASN A 89 -1.15 -35.57 -19.40
CA ASN A 89 -0.66 -36.01 -20.71
C ASN A 89 -1.33 -37.28 -21.25
N TRP A 90 -2.21 -37.91 -20.46
CA TRP A 90 -2.90 -39.18 -20.77
C TRP A 90 -1.98 -40.34 -21.19
N GLY A 91 -0.70 -40.28 -20.83
CA GLY A 91 0.32 -41.26 -21.23
C GLY A 91 0.81 -41.08 -22.67
N GLY A 92 0.43 -40.00 -23.34
CA GLY A 92 0.90 -39.65 -24.68
C GLY A 92 2.38 -39.22 -24.69
N GLY A 93 3.07 -39.56 -25.78
CA GLY A 93 4.46 -39.14 -26.04
C GLY A 93 4.53 -37.86 -26.89
N SER A 94 5.66 -37.67 -27.57
CA SER A 94 5.84 -36.56 -28.52
C SER A 94 4.75 -36.58 -29.62
N GLY A 95 4.16 -35.43 -29.89
CA GLY A 95 3.06 -35.24 -30.85
C GLY A 95 1.66 -35.52 -30.28
N ALA A 96 1.55 -36.02 -29.05
CA ALA A 96 0.25 -36.19 -28.41
C ALA A 96 -0.31 -34.84 -27.91
N ASP A 97 -1.63 -34.72 -27.92
CA ASP A 97 -2.34 -33.55 -27.41
C ASP A 97 -2.31 -33.51 -25.87
N LEU A 98 -2.42 -32.31 -25.31
CA LEU A 98 -2.69 -32.06 -23.90
C LEU A 98 -4.13 -32.42 -23.59
N TYR A 99 -4.38 -32.99 -22.40
CA TYR A 99 -5.72 -33.31 -21.94
C TYR A 99 -5.98 -32.78 -20.53
N LEU A 100 -7.27 -32.72 -20.18
CA LEU A 100 -7.74 -32.45 -18.83
C LEU A 100 -8.25 -33.73 -18.19
N SER A 101 -8.03 -33.87 -16.88
CA SER A 101 -8.51 -34.98 -16.08
C SER A 101 -9.26 -34.49 -14.86
N SER A 102 -10.47 -34.98 -14.64
CA SER A 102 -11.20 -34.76 -13.38
C SER A 102 -10.64 -35.54 -12.18
N TYR A 103 -9.61 -36.37 -12.37
CA TYR A 103 -9.01 -37.18 -11.32
C TYR A 103 -7.71 -36.56 -10.81
N ASP A 104 -7.61 -36.36 -9.49
CA ASP A 104 -6.35 -36.04 -8.83
C ASP A 104 -5.59 -37.35 -8.60
N ASN A 105 -4.62 -37.69 -9.46
CA ASN A 105 -3.86 -38.93 -9.28
C ASN A 105 -2.96 -38.78 -8.03
N PRO A 106 -3.10 -39.60 -6.97
CA PRO A 106 -2.21 -39.54 -5.81
C PRO A 106 -0.83 -40.12 -6.14
N PRO A 107 0.22 -39.84 -5.33
CA PRO A 107 1.60 -40.29 -5.59
C PRO A 107 1.75 -41.79 -5.86
N GLU A 108 0.90 -42.62 -5.26
CA GLU A 108 0.93 -44.08 -5.39
C GLU A 108 0.28 -44.59 -6.69
N HIS A 109 -0.47 -43.73 -7.39
CA HIS A 109 -1.19 -44.11 -8.60
C HIS A 109 -0.23 -44.21 -9.81
N PRO A 110 -0.34 -45.25 -10.67
CA PRO A 110 0.58 -45.43 -11.81
C PRO A 110 0.54 -44.28 -12.82
N CYS A 111 -0.55 -43.50 -12.83
CA CYS A 111 -0.70 -42.32 -13.67
C CYS A 111 -0.30 -41.01 -12.98
N TYR A 112 0.31 -41.04 -11.78
CA TYR A 112 0.70 -39.84 -11.03
C TYR A 112 1.53 -38.87 -11.86
N SER A 113 2.63 -39.37 -12.41
CA SER A 113 3.60 -38.65 -13.25
C SER A 113 2.99 -37.98 -14.48
N ARG A 114 1.81 -38.43 -14.94
CA ARG A 114 1.10 -37.81 -16.07
C ARG A 114 0.63 -36.39 -15.78
N GLN A 115 0.46 -36.07 -14.50
CA GLN A 115 -0.01 -34.77 -14.02
C GLN A 115 1.09 -33.95 -13.35
N ILE A 116 2.35 -34.39 -13.43
CA ILE A 116 3.47 -33.71 -12.78
C ILE A 116 4.25 -32.89 -13.80
N TRP A 117 4.42 -31.63 -13.45
CA TRP A 117 4.97 -30.59 -14.30
C TRP A 117 6.19 -29.97 -13.65
N SER A 118 7.20 -29.73 -14.46
CA SER A 118 8.46 -29.10 -14.09
C SER A 118 8.70 -27.87 -14.96
N PHE A 119 9.36 -26.86 -14.41
CA PHE A 119 9.53 -25.56 -15.06
C PHE A 119 11.01 -25.24 -15.27
N TYR A 120 11.32 -24.72 -16.46
CA TYR A 120 12.65 -24.27 -16.83
C TYR A 120 12.59 -22.78 -17.18
N SER A 121 13.46 -22.00 -16.56
CA SER A 121 13.63 -20.60 -16.94
C SER A 121 14.18 -20.52 -18.35
N ALA A 122 13.63 -19.62 -19.16
CA ALA A 122 14.31 -19.20 -20.37
C ALA A 122 15.70 -18.59 -20.00
N THR A 123 16.63 -18.65 -20.96
CA THR A 123 18.01 -18.15 -20.83
C THR A 123 18.10 -16.66 -20.47
N ASP A 124 17.04 -15.87 -20.74
CA ASP A 124 16.91 -14.49 -20.25
C ASP A 124 16.11 -14.46 -18.95
N SER A 125 16.80 -14.28 -17.82
CA SER A 125 16.20 -14.14 -16.48
C SER A 125 15.15 -13.02 -16.34
N LYS A 126 15.03 -12.11 -17.32
CA LYS A 126 14.02 -11.04 -17.33
C LYS A 126 12.73 -11.45 -18.04
N SER A 127 12.75 -12.45 -18.92
CA SER A 127 11.51 -12.89 -19.56
C SER A 127 10.71 -13.73 -18.54
N LYS A 128 9.45 -13.35 -18.31
CA LYS A 128 8.50 -14.14 -17.48
C LYS A 128 8.01 -15.37 -18.26
N GLU A 129 8.89 -15.97 -19.04
CA GLU A 129 8.60 -17.03 -20.00
C GLU A 129 9.36 -18.29 -19.59
N PHE A 130 8.64 -19.40 -19.60
CA PHE A 130 9.13 -20.67 -19.07
C PHE A 130 8.80 -21.79 -20.03
N GLN A 131 9.68 -22.77 -20.11
CA GLN A 131 9.32 -24.05 -20.71
C GLN A 131 8.68 -24.93 -19.64
N ILE A 132 7.63 -25.64 -20.02
CA ILE A 132 6.85 -26.51 -19.14
C ILE A 132 7.07 -27.94 -19.60
N GLN A 133 7.62 -28.78 -18.74
CA GLN A 133 7.92 -30.17 -19.05
C GLN A 133 7.03 -31.11 -18.25
N ASN A 134 6.51 -32.15 -18.89
CA ASN A 134 5.80 -33.23 -18.22
C ASN A 134 6.79 -34.32 -17.75
N GLU A 135 6.62 -34.80 -16.51
CA GLU A 135 7.53 -35.78 -15.93
C GLU A 135 7.44 -37.16 -16.59
N GLN A 136 6.23 -37.62 -16.95
CA GLN A 136 6.02 -38.98 -17.48
C GLN A 136 6.68 -39.19 -18.85
N ASN A 137 6.54 -38.23 -19.76
CA ASN A 137 7.00 -38.37 -21.15
C ASN A 137 8.29 -37.58 -21.44
N ASN A 138 8.80 -36.81 -20.47
CA ASN A 138 9.99 -35.97 -20.59
C ASN A 138 9.91 -34.95 -21.76
N CYS A 139 8.71 -34.61 -22.20
CA CYS A 139 8.46 -33.68 -23.30
C CYS A 139 7.99 -32.32 -22.80
N PHE A 140 8.22 -31.28 -23.61
CA PHE A 140 7.80 -29.91 -23.36
C PHE A 140 6.45 -29.60 -23.99
N LEU A 141 5.72 -28.69 -23.36
CA LEU A 141 4.47 -28.17 -23.89
C LEU A 141 4.74 -27.23 -25.08
N ASP A 142 4.06 -27.46 -26.21
CA ASP A 142 4.28 -26.77 -27.48
C ASP A 142 2.93 -26.34 -28.10
N ALA A 143 2.87 -25.13 -28.66
CA ALA A 143 1.73 -24.62 -29.41
C ALA A 143 1.82 -24.98 -30.91
N LEU A 144 1.13 -26.05 -31.32
CA LEU A 144 1.14 -26.55 -32.71
C LEU A 144 0.14 -25.80 -33.59
N GLY A 145 0.66 -24.94 -34.48
CA GLY A 145 -0.14 -24.25 -35.51
C GLY A 145 -0.03 -22.72 -35.52
N ARG A 146 0.57 -22.12 -34.47
CA ARG A 146 0.83 -20.66 -34.32
C ARG A 146 -0.41 -19.75 -34.48
N GLY A 147 -1.62 -20.29 -34.47
CA GLY A 147 -2.87 -19.55 -34.66
C GLY A 147 -3.91 -19.81 -33.58
N GLU A 148 -5.04 -19.11 -33.66
CA GLU A 148 -6.21 -19.39 -32.84
C GLU A 148 -6.73 -20.82 -33.07
N GLY A 149 -7.15 -21.49 -32.00
CA GLY A 149 -7.61 -22.88 -32.05
C GLY A 149 -6.51 -23.91 -32.25
N SER A 150 -5.23 -23.51 -32.18
CA SER A 150 -4.08 -24.41 -32.28
C SER A 150 -4.10 -25.43 -31.15
N GLN A 151 -3.69 -26.65 -31.47
CA GLN A 151 -3.53 -27.71 -30.49
C GLN A 151 -2.33 -27.41 -29.60
N ILE A 152 -2.47 -27.80 -28.33
CA ILE A 152 -1.37 -27.79 -27.39
C ILE A 152 -0.92 -29.24 -27.26
N ALA A 153 0.36 -29.49 -27.55
CA ALA A 153 0.89 -30.84 -27.65
C ALA A 153 2.25 -30.96 -26.99
N PHE A 154 2.76 -32.18 -26.93
CA PHE A 154 4.07 -32.50 -26.36
C PHE A 154 5.15 -32.58 -27.43
N TRP A 155 6.34 -32.01 -27.17
CA TRP A 155 7.49 -32.15 -28.06
C TRP A 155 8.81 -32.30 -27.30
N SER A 156 9.70 -33.18 -27.78
CA SER A 156 10.85 -33.69 -27.00
C SER A 156 12.14 -32.85 -27.09
N SER A 157 12.27 -31.95 -28.06
CA SER A 157 13.43 -31.04 -28.12
C SER A 157 13.06 -29.69 -28.75
N PRO A 158 13.39 -28.57 -28.11
CA PRO A 158 13.37 -27.27 -28.77
C PRO A 158 14.51 -27.26 -29.79
N THR A 159 14.20 -27.56 -31.05
CA THR A 159 15.09 -27.07 -32.11
C THR A 159 14.93 -25.56 -32.17
N ASP A 160 16.01 -24.81 -32.45
CA ASP A 160 16.02 -23.33 -32.38
C ASP A 160 14.83 -22.66 -33.12
N LYS A 161 14.29 -23.30 -34.17
CA LYS A 161 13.12 -22.81 -34.93
C LYS A 161 11.78 -22.93 -34.20
N ASN A 162 11.66 -23.85 -33.25
CA ASN A 162 10.42 -24.13 -32.50
C ASN A 162 10.51 -23.72 -31.03
N TYR A 163 11.67 -23.29 -30.54
CA TYR A 163 11.86 -22.86 -29.15
C TYR A 163 10.81 -21.83 -28.71
N SER A 164 10.47 -20.86 -29.57
CA SER A 164 9.48 -19.83 -29.24
C SER A 164 8.07 -20.38 -28.97
N ARG A 165 7.72 -21.58 -29.49
CA ARG A 165 6.42 -22.24 -29.27
C ARG A 165 6.30 -22.93 -27.92
N GLN A 166 7.44 -23.09 -27.24
CA GLN A 166 7.55 -23.75 -25.94
C GLN A 166 7.77 -22.74 -24.81
N LEU A 167 7.82 -21.44 -25.14
CA LEU A 167 7.92 -20.36 -24.18
C LEU A 167 6.54 -19.92 -23.75
N TRP A 168 6.20 -20.22 -22.50
CA TRP A 168 4.91 -19.91 -21.91
C TRP A 168 5.07 -18.80 -20.88
N LYS A 169 4.35 -17.71 -21.10
CA LYS A 169 4.26 -16.58 -20.20
C LYS A 169 3.14 -16.78 -19.19
N PHE A 170 3.44 -16.55 -17.92
CA PHE A 170 2.47 -16.57 -16.84
C PHE A 170 2.11 -15.13 -16.47
N THR A 171 0.84 -14.78 -16.65
CA THR A 171 0.30 -13.48 -16.26
C THR A 171 -0.70 -13.70 -15.14
N PRO A 172 -0.50 -13.14 -13.92
CA PRO A 172 -1.47 -13.25 -12.85
C PRO A 172 -2.87 -12.86 -13.34
N ALA A 173 -3.82 -13.77 -13.18
CA ALA A 173 -5.21 -13.58 -13.55
C ALA A 173 -6.01 -13.45 -12.26
N LEU A 174 -5.78 -12.38 -11.51
CA LEU A 174 -6.51 -12.09 -10.30
C LEU A 174 -6.59 -10.59 -10.05
N ASP A 175 -7.69 -10.19 -9.43
CA ASP A 175 -7.76 -8.93 -8.73
C ASP A 175 -7.10 -9.10 -7.36
N TYR A 176 -6.11 -8.25 -7.06
CA TYR A 176 -5.56 -8.12 -5.72
C TYR A 176 -5.62 -6.66 -5.30
N LYS A 177 -5.65 -6.46 -3.98
CA LYS A 177 -5.57 -5.15 -3.36
C LYS A 177 -4.46 -5.19 -2.33
N LEU A 178 -3.48 -4.30 -2.51
CA LEU A 178 -2.45 -4.07 -1.52
C LEU A 178 -2.93 -2.99 -0.54
N ASN A 179 -2.61 -3.16 0.74
CA ASN A 179 -2.88 -2.21 1.80
C ASN A 179 -1.57 -1.88 2.52
N ALA A 180 -1.45 -0.67 3.05
CA ALA A 180 -0.28 -0.26 3.80
C ALA A 180 -0.64 0.44 5.11
N VAL A 181 0.02 0.05 6.19
CA VAL A 181 0.07 0.83 7.43
C VAL A 181 1.49 1.36 7.54
N VAL A 182 1.64 2.69 7.56
CA VAL A 182 2.94 3.34 7.72
C VAL A 182 3.03 3.91 9.12
N ASP A 183 4.07 3.51 9.84
CA ASP A 183 4.31 3.88 11.23
C ASP A 183 5.81 4.09 11.51
N ASN A 184 6.16 4.22 12.79
CA ASN A 184 7.56 4.29 13.24
C ASN A 184 8.36 5.40 12.52
N PHE A 185 7.77 6.60 12.45
CA PHE A 185 8.39 7.75 11.79
C PHE A 185 9.59 8.27 12.57
N GLU A 186 10.75 8.28 11.91
CA GLU A 186 11.98 8.90 12.37
C GLU A 186 12.20 10.23 11.62
N TYR A 187 11.92 11.33 12.31
CA TYR A 187 12.07 12.68 11.76
C TYR A 187 13.50 13.20 11.87
N LYS A 188 14.08 13.58 10.73
CA LYS A 188 15.43 14.18 10.66
C LYS A 188 15.30 15.70 10.79
N LEU A 189 15.29 16.18 12.04
CA LEU A 189 15.11 17.60 12.35
C LEU A 189 16.31 18.44 11.84
N PRO A 190 16.11 19.36 10.88
CA PRO A 190 17.16 20.26 10.44
C PRO A 190 17.55 21.26 11.53
N SER A 191 18.83 21.65 11.56
CA SER A 191 19.32 22.68 12.46
C SER A 191 18.60 24.01 12.21
N GLY A 192 18.12 24.67 13.27
CA GLY A 192 17.47 25.98 13.17
C GLY A 192 15.98 25.94 12.80
N ILE A 193 15.34 24.77 12.80
CA ILE A 193 13.89 24.62 12.58
C ILE A 193 13.02 25.44 13.53
N GLU A 194 13.54 25.80 14.71
CA GLU A 194 12.88 26.73 15.64
C GLU A 194 12.64 28.13 15.05
N THR A 195 13.39 28.53 14.01
CA THR A 195 13.17 29.82 13.31
C THR A 195 11.87 29.87 12.51
N GLN A 196 11.24 28.71 12.25
CA GLN A 196 9.95 28.61 11.57
C GLN A 196 8.76 28.70 12.53
N LYS A 197 9.05 28.78 13.83
CA LYS A 197 8.08 29.07 14.86
C LYS A 197 7.79 30.58 14.88
N ILE A 198 6.53 30.94 14.71
CA ILE A 198 6.07 32.31 14.89
C ILE A 198 5.08 32.39 16.05
N GLU A 199 5.16 33.48 16.80
CA GLU A 199 4.14 33.86 17.76
C GLU A 199 3.05 34.64 17.00
N LYS A 200 1.78 34.24 17.16
CA LYS A 200 0.63 34.96 16.63
C LYS A 200 -0.25 35.44 17.77
N THR A 201 -0.66 36.71 17.72
CA THR A 201 -1.71 37.21 18.62
C THR A 201 -3.07 36.65 18.19
N ILE A 202 -3.72 35.97 19.11
CA ILE A 202 -5.06 35.37 18.97
C ILE A 202 -6.11 36.38 19.45
N HIS A 203 -5.85 36.97 20.62
CA HIS A 203 -6.76 37.88 21.28
C HIS A 203 -5.98 38.93 22.07
N GLU A 204 -6.51 40.14 22.13
CA GLU A 204 -5.96 41.24 22.90
C GLU A 204 -7.10 42.05 23.51
N ASP A 205 -6.99 42.38 24.80
CA ASP A 205 -7.94 43.25 25.51
C ASP A 205 -7.23 44.08 26.59
N ILE A 206 -7.88 45.15 27.05
CA ILE A 206 -7.39 46.05 28.11
C ILE A 206 -8.39 46.07 29.25
N LEU A 207 -7.96 45.61 30.41
CA LEU A 207 -8.73 45.64 31.65
C LEU A 207 -8.33 46.84 32.50
N ASN A 208 -9.17 47.87 32.45
CA ASN A 208 -8.97 49.10 33.21
C ASN A 208 -9.71 49.06 34.55
N ASN A 209 -8.96 49.03 35.65
CA ASN A 209 -9.47 49.10 37.02
C ASN A 209 -8.93 50.32 37.79
N LEU A 210 -8.59 51.41 37.07
CA LEU A 210 -7.95 52.60 37.65
C LEU A 210 -8.86 53.41 38.58
N SER A 211 -10.18 53.37 38.37
CA SER A 211 -11.15 54.18 39.12
C SER A 211 -11.84 53.42 40.26
N SER A 212 -11.55 52.13 40.42
CA SER A 212 -12.22 51.26 41.39
C SER A 212 -11.34 50.99 42.60
N SER A 213 -11.96 50.95 43.78
CA SER A 213 -11.35 50.48 45.02
C SER A 213 -11.50 48.96 45.24
N SER A 214 -12.25 48.27 44.38
CA SER A 214 -12.45 46.81 44.43
C SER A 214 -11.72 46.09 43.30
N LYS A 215 -11.43 44.81 43.50
CA LYS A 215 -10.91 43.94 42.44
C LYS A 215 -11.91 43.85 41.28
N LEU A 216 -11.41 43.90 40.05
CA LEU A 216 -12.16 43.57 38.84
C LEU A 216 -11.91 42.10 38.51
N ILE A 217 -12.98 41.32 38.37
CA ILE A 217 -12.91 39.91 37.96
C ILE A 217 -13.61 39.78 36.62
N THR A 218 -12.85 39.47 35.58
CA THR A 218 -13.37 39.29 34.23
C THR A 218 -13.08 37.88 33.74
N THR A 219 -14.08 37.22 33.17
CA THR A 219 -13.91 35.92 32.52
C THR A 219 -13.98 36.12 31.02
N PHE A 220 -12.98 35.59 30.32
CA PHE A 220 -12.94 35.56 28.87
C PHE A 220 -13.24 34.16 28.40
N ASP A 221 -14.25 34.05 27.54
CA ASP A 221 -14.50 32.89 26.72
C ASP A 221 -14.06 33.22 25.30
N PHE A 222 -12.97 32.61 24.84
CA PHE A 222 -12.60 32.70 23.44
C PHE A 222 -12.62 31.34 22.78
N GLN A 223 -13.09 31.35 21.54
CA GLN A 223 -13.15 30.21 20.65
C GLN A 223 -12.52 30.61 19.32
N GLU A 224 -11.29 30.18 19.09
CA GLU A 224 -10.62 30.41 17.81
C GLU A 224 -10.44 29.10 17.05
N GLY A 225 -10.86 29.10 15.77
CA GLY A 225 -10.64 27.98 14.87
C GLY A 225 -9.29 28.09 14.20
N LEU A 226 -8.32 27.30 14.66
CA LEU A 226 -6.99 27.24 14.07
C LEU A 226 -6.94 26.10 13.05
N ILE A 227 -6.43 26.38 11.85
CA ILE A 227 -6.33 25.39 10.78
C ILE A 227 -4.92 24.81 10.79
N ASN A 228 -4.82 23.53 11.13
CA ASN A 228 -3.62 22.74 10.97
C ASN A 228 -3.62 22.11 9.58
N ILE A 229 -2.50 22.22 8.89
CA ILE A 229 -2.29 21.62 7.58
C ILE A 229 -1.14 20.63 7.71
N PHE A 230 -1.40 19.37 7.39
CA PHE A 230 -0.39 18.33 7.35
C PHE A 230 -0.30 17.79 5.93
N LYS A 231 0.93 17.59 5.45
CA LYS A 231 1.22 17.04 4.14
C LYS A 231 2.32 16.01 4.24
N PHE A 232 2.13 14.88 3.58
CA PHE A 232 3.11 13.80 3.52
C PHE A 232 3.40 13.49 2.06
N SER A 233 4.68 13.46 1.70
CA SER A 233 5.15 12.98 0.39
C SER A 233 6.15 11.87 0.61
N PHE A 234 5.96 10.74 -0.09
CA PHE A 234 6.89 9.61 -0.06
C PHE A 234 7.80 9.64 -1.28
N ASN A 235 9.06 9.25 -1.12
CA ASN A 235 10.01 9.14 -2.22
C ASN A 235 9.69 7.90 -3.07
N GLU A 236 9.34 6.80 -2.40
CA GLU A 236 8.87 5.57 -3.02
C GLU A 236 7.40 5.72 -3.47
N SER A 237 7.09 5.21 -4.66
CA SER A 237 5.70 5.15 -5.11
C SER A 237 4.95 4.07 -4.34
N LEU A 238 3.82 4.45 -3.76
CA LEU A 238 2.82 3.55 -3.20
C LEU A 238 1.52 3.63 -4.01
N ASN A 239 1.56 4.19 -5.24
CA ASN A 239 0.39 4.46 -6.09
C ASN A 239 -0.53 3.25 -6.35
N PHE A 240 0.00 2.03 -6.21
CA PHE A 240 -0.70 0.76 -6.35
C PHE A 240 -1.41 0.27 -5.08
N ILE A 241 -1.17 0.92 -3.93
CA ILE A 241 -1.82 0.61 -2.66
C ILE A 241 -3.28 1.12 -2.70
N SER A 242 -4.22 0.26 -2.36
CA SER A 242 -5.64 0.62 -2.34
C SER A 242 -6.02 1.45 -1.12
N GLU A 243 -5.49 1.13 0.06
CA GLU A 243 -5.75 1.84 1.30
C GLU A 243 -4.46 2.05 2.07
N THR A 244 -4.23 3.27 2.56
CA THR A 244 -3.05 3.60 3.36
C THR A 244 -3.44 4.27 4.66
N LYS A 245 -2.93 3.75 5.76
CA LYS A 245 -3.06 4.34 7.10
C LYS A 245 -1.70 4.87 7.54
N LEU A 246 -1.62 6.11 7.99
CA LEU A 246 -0.42 6.67 8.60
C LEU A 246 -0.64 6.82 10.10
N ILE A 247 0.28 6.31 10.91
CA ILE A 247 0.31 6.49 12.36
C ILE A 247 1.61 7.22 12.69
N THR A 248 1.52 8.47 13.16
CA THR A 248 2.72 9.27 13.42
C THR A 248 2.55 10.24 14.58
N VAL A 249 3.67 10.58 15.23
CA VAL A 249 3.75 11.68 16.19
C VAL A 249 4.07 12.97 15.45
N ILE A 250 3.19 13.97 15.54
CA ILE A 250 3.45 15.26 14.89
C ILE A 250 4.68 15.92 15.55
N PRO A 251 5.72 16.28 14.76
CA PRO A 251 6.93 16.92 15.28
C PRO A 251 6.61 18.14 16.14
N PHE A 252 7.37 18.35 17.22
CA PHE A 252 7.22 19.44 18.21
C PHE A 252 5.91 19.49 19.01
N LYS A 253 4.84 18.82 18.55
CA LYS A 253 3.58 18.69 19.30
C LYS A 253 3.60 17.49 20.24
N GLY A 254 4.32 16.42 19.87
CA GLY A 254 4.42 15.20 20.67
C GLY A 254 3.12 14.39 20.75
N ILE A 255 2.15 14.70 19.87
CA ILE A 255 0.84 14.04 19.84
C ILE A 255 0.82 13.03 18.69
N GLU A 256 0.50 11.79 19.02
CA GLU A 256 0.23 10.74 18.04
C GLU A 256 -1.08 11.04 17.29
N LYS A 257 -1.03 10.85 15.97
CA LYS A 257 -2.11 11.10 15.04
C LYS A 257 -2.20 9.94 14.06
N GLU A 258 -3.44 9.56 13.78
CA GLU A 258 -3.79 8.58 12.76
C GLU A 258 -4.45 9.29 11.57
N PHE A 259 -3.96 9.01 10.37
CA PHE A 259 -4.51 9.53 9.13
C PHE A 259 -4.87 8.38 8.19
N ASN A 260 -6.15 8.27 7.86
CA ASN A 260 -6.66 7.25 6.96
C ASN A 260 -6.82 7.82 5.54
N PHE A 261 -6.14 7.20 4.58
CA PHE A 261 -6.20 7.55 3.17
C PHE A 261 -6.83 6.41 2.38
N LYS A 262 -7.91 6.74 1.68
CA LYS A 262 -8.55 5.83 0.71
C LYS A 262 -7.74 5.70 -0.59
N TYR A 263 -6.70 6.51 -0.77
CA TYR A 263 -5.93 6.55 -2.01
C TYR A 263 -4.44 6.55 -1.68
N SER A 264 -3.69 6.00 -2.61
CA SER A 264 -2.26 5.82 -2.56
C SER A 264 -1.44 7.11 -2.66
N PHE A 265 -0.15 6.98 -2.37
CA PHE A 265 0.85 8.03 -2.56
C PHE A 265 1.58 7.84 -3.88
N GLU A 266 1.44 8.81 -4.79
CA GLU A 266 2.35 8.94 -5.91
C GLU A 266 3.71 9.46 -5.42
N ALA A 267 4.79 8.91 -5.98
CA ALA A 267 6.15 9.31 -5.62
C ALA A 267 6.34 10.83 -5.72
N ASN A 268 6.87 11.42 -4.67
CA ASN A 268 7.16 12.84 -4.50
C ASN A 268 5.94 13.77 -4.62
N LYS A 269 4.71 13.25 -4.61
CA LYS A 269 3.50 14.05 -4.58
C LYS A 269 2.95 14.13 -3.15
N PRO A 270 2.81 15.35 -2.58
CA PRO A 270 2.30 15.49 -1.24
C PRO A 270 0.79 15.26 -1.18
N SER A 271 0.33 14.43 -0.24
CA SER A 271 -1.06 14.45 0.20
C SER A 271 -1.32 15.71 1.04
N LYS A 272 -2.56 16.19 1.09
CA LYS A 272 -2.95 17.34 1.92
C LYS A 272 -4.09 16.96 2.84
N ILE A 273 -3.84 17.09 4.14
CA ILE A 273 -4.83 16.97 5.21
C ILE A 273 -4.99 18.34 5.85
N MET A 274 -6.24 18.72 6.09
CA MET A 274 -6.59 19.92 6.84
C MET A 274 -7.38 19.48 8.06
N GLU A 275 -6.85 19.75 9.24
CA GLU A 275 -7.56 19.57 10.50
C GLU A 275 -7.87 20.94 11.08
N LYS A 276 -9.15 21.18 11.43
CA LYS A 276 -9.52 22.35 12.20
C LYS A 276 -9.41 21.99 13.68
N GLU A 277 -8.49 22.62 14.38
CA GLU A 277 -8.37 22.55 15.82
C GLU A 277 -9.12 23.73 16.42
N LEU A 278 -10.09 23.44 17.28
CA LEU A 278 -10.83 24.46 18.00
C LEU A 278 -10.07 24.75 19.30
N CYS A 279 -9.45 25.93 19.39
CA CYS A 279 -8.89 26.39 20.63
C CYS A 279 -9.98 27.11 21.42
N THR A 280 -10.52 26.44 22.43
CA THR A 280 -11.42 27.04 23.42
C THR A 280 -10.68 27.24 24.72
N ALA A 281 -10.65 28.47 25.23
CA ALA A 281 -10.20 28.70 26.59
C ALA A 281 -11.15 29.65 27.31
N THR A 282 -11.57 29.21 28.49
CA THR A 282 -12.23 30.03 29.50
C THR A 282 -11.19 30.38 30.53
N LYS A 283 -10.88 31.67 30.69
CA LYS A 283 -9.89 32.13 31.66
C LYS A 283 -10.40 33.35 32.42
N THR A 284 -10.44 33.23 33.74
CA THR A 284 -10.76 34.32 34.66
C THR A 284 -9.49 35.10 35.01
N ILE A 285 -9.57 36.43 34.96
CA ILE A 285 -8.50 37.34 35.36
C ILE A 285 -8.99 38.19 36.52
N GLU A 286 -8.17 38.30 37.55
CA GLU A 286 -8.35 39.27 38.62
C GLU A 286 -7.40 40.45 38.42
N VAL A 287 -7.96 41.65 38.30
CA VAL A 287 -7.19 42.91 38.24
C VAL A 287 -7.39 43.65 39.55
N SER A 288 -6.29 43.94 40.24
CA SER A 288 -6.33 44.65 41.52
C SER A 288 -6.81 46.10 41.35
N PRO A 289 -7.32 46.75 42.42
CA PRO A 289 -7.66 48.18 42.41
C PRO A 289 -6.51 49.05 41.90
N ASN A 290 -6.85 50.13 41.21
CA ASN A 290 -5.91 51.13 40.70
C ASN A 290 -4.87 50.59 39.68
N LEU A 291 -5.15 49.47 39.01
CA LEU A 291 -4.31 48.92 37.94
C LEU A 291 -5.04 48.93 36.60
N CYS A 292 -4.25 48.98 35.53
CA CYS A 292 -4.71 48.74 34.17
C CYS A 292 -3.81 47.64 33.57
N VAL A 293 -4.41 46.55 33.11
CA VAL A 293 -3.67 45.39 32.60
C VAL A 293 -4.05 45.15 31.15
N LYS A 294 -3.05 45.07 30.29
CA LYS A 294 -3.19 44.54 28.94
C LYS A 294 -3.12 43.02 28.98
N VAL A 295 -4.12 42.37 28.39
CA VAL A 295 -4.22 40.93 28.27
C VAL A 295 -3.96 40.59 26.81
N THR A 296 -2.94 39.77 26.54
CA THR A 296 -2.68 39.27 25.19
C THR A 296 -2.57 37.75 25.22
N ASP A 297 -3.39 37.08 24.42
CA ASP A 297 -3.31 35.64 24.18
C ASP A 297 -2.55 35.37 22.88
N TYR A 298 -1.60 34.45 22.96
CA TYR A 298 -0.68 34.08 21.89
C TYR A 298 -0.84 32.62 21.48
N CYS A 299 -0.55 32.36 20.21
CA CYS A 299 -0.40 31.05 19.61
C CYS A 299 1.04 30.89 19.12
N ASP A 300 1.73 29.88 19.61
CA ASP A 300 2.94 29.40 18.96
C ASP A 300 2.56 28.55 17.75
N PHE A 301 2.96 28.99 16.56
CA PHE A 301 2.56 28.38 15.30
C PHE A 301 3.79 28.04 14.46
N MET A 302 3.89 26.79 14.00
CA MET A 302 4.88 26.39 13.00
C MET A 302 4.37 26.75 11.62
N VAL A 303 5.17 27.45 10.82
CA VAL A 303 4.81 27.82 9.44
C VAL A 303 5.66 27.03 8.46
N ASN A 304 4.99 26.31 7.54
CA ASN A 304 5.61 25.64 6.40
C ASN A 304 6.84 24.82 6.80
N VAL A 305 6.76 24.12 7.93
CA VAL A 305 7.83 23.25 8.40
C VAL A 305 8.03 22.15 7.37
N GLU A 306 9.27 21.83 7.06
CA GLU A 306 9.63 20.78 6.13
C GLU A 306 10.67 19.88 6.78
N ILE A 307 10.32 18.61 6.98
CA ILE A 307 11.10 17.66 7.76
C ILE A 307 11.19 16.35 7.00
N PRO A 308 12.40 15.96 6.55
CA PRO A 308 12.61 14.62 6.00
C PRO A 308 12.34 13.56 7.08
N PHE A 309 11.77 12.43 6.68
CA PHE A 309 11.55 11.29 7.55
C PHE A 309 11.98 9.98 6.88
N GLU A 310 12.29 9.01 7.73
CA GLU A 310 12.25 7.58 7.39
C GLU A 310 11.10 6.96 8.20
N ALA A 311 10.40 5.98 7.64
CA ALA A 311 9.30 5.29 8.31
C ALA A 311 9.26 3.81 7.88
N THR A 312 8.48 3.01 8.60
CA THR A 312 8.23 1.61 8.25
C THR A 312 6.84 1.49 7.66
N ALA A 313 6.73 0.84 6.50
CA ALA A 313 5.46 0.46 5.89
C ALA A 313 5.26 -1.04 6.06
N GLU A 314 4.23 -1.42 6.82
CA GLU A 314 3.66 -2.75 6.82
C GLU A 314 2.70 -2.89 5.64
N ILE A 315 3.00 -3.83 4.73
CA ILE A 315 2.25 -4.04 3.50
C ILE A 315 1.61 -5.43 3.55
N THR A 316 0.30 -5.46 3.33
CA THR A 316 -0.49 -6.68 3.23
C THR A 316 -1.24 -6.72 1.89
N ALA A 317 -1.75 -7.88 1.51
CA ALA A 317 -2.63 -7.98 0.35
C ALA A 317 -3.84 -8.87 0.62
N ILE A 318 -4.93 -8.56 -0.06
CA ILE A 318 -6.04 -9.49 -0.27
C ILE A 318 -6.11 -9.86 -1.74
N CYS A 319 -6.38 -11.13 -2.03
CA CYS A 319 -6.53 -11.63 -3.38
C CYS A 319 -7.46 -12.84 -3.43
N ASP A 320 -7.84 -13.23 -4.64
CA ASP A 320 -8.52 -14.50 -4.84
C ASP A 320 -7.55 -15.67 -4.58
N ARG A 321 -7.99 -16.64 -3.78
CA ARG A 321 -7.20 -17.82 -3.37
C ARG A 321 -7.88 -19.10 -3.83
N TYR A 322 -7.10 -20.04 -4.33
CA TYR A 322 -7.63 -21.33 -4.77
C TYR A 322 -7.59 -22.39 -3.67
N LYS A 323 -8.66 -23.18 -3.58
CA LYS A 323 -8.75 -24.36 -2.74
C LYS A 323 -8.27 -25.61 -3.48
N LYS A 324 -7.92 -26.64 -2.70
CA LYS A 324 -7.54 -27.97 -3.20
C LYS A 324 -8.65 -28.66 -3.99
N ASP A 325 -9.92 -28.33 -3.73
CA ASP A 325 -11.10 -28.87 -4.43
C ASP A 325 -11.40 -28.16 -5.78
N GLY A 326 -10.59 -27.17 -6.16
CA GLY A 326 -10.76 -26.42 -7.40
C GLY A 326 -11.70 -25.21 -7.31
N THR A 327 -12.20 -24.86 -6.12
CA THR A 327 -13.01 -23.65 -5.90
C THR A 327 -12.15 -22.43 -5.52
N ILE A 328 -12.71 -21.23 -5.69
CA ILE A 328 -12.05 -19.95 -5.38
C ILE A 328 -12.68 -19.32 -4.15
N VAL A 329 -11.84 -18.87 -3.22
CA VAL A 329 -12.21 -17.98 -2.12
C VAL A 329 -11.79 -16.56 -2.51
N LYS A 330 -12.77 -15.66 -2.65
CA LYS A 330 -12.51 -14.27 -3.05
C LYS A 330 -12.03 -13.41 -1.90
N ASN A 331 -11.22 -12.40 -2.20
CA ASN A 331 -10.75 -11.39 -1.23
C ASN A 331 -10.18 -11.99 0.07
N PHE A 332 -9.42 -13.08 -0.05
CA PHE A 332 -8.79 -13.73 1.08
C PHE A 332 -7.40 -13.14 1.32
N GLU A 333 -6.90 -13.22 2.55
CA GLU A 333 -5.57 -12.73 2.89
C GLU A 333 -4.49 -13.48 2.08
N ALA A 334 -3.60 -12.72 1.47
CA ALA A 334 -2.51 -13.29 0.67
C ALA A 334 -1.36 -13.70 1.59
N ASP A 335 -0.68 -14.81 1.30
CA ASP A 335 0.53 -15.14 2.07
C ASP A 335 1.68 -14.21 1.64
N GLU A 336 2.73 -14.16 2.46
CA GLU A 336 3.89 -13.31 2.25
C GLU A 336 4.46 -13.34 0.81
N ASP A 337 4.63 -14.52 0.21
CA ASP A 337 5.22 -14.66 -1.14
C ASP A 337 4.34 -14.03 -2.22
N ALA A 338 3.01 -14.02 -2.02
CA ALA A 338 2.09 -13.31 -2.90
C ALA A 338 2.23 -11.80 -2.76
N VAL A 339 2.35 -11.28 -1.53
CA VAL A 339 2.61 -9.86 -1.29
C VAL A 339 3.92 -9.44 -1.97
N ARG A 340 4.99 -10.22 -1.84
CA ARG A 340 6.28 -9.97 -2.51
C ARG A 340 6.14 -9.94 -4.03
N LEU A 341 5.41 -10.90 -4.61
CA LEU A 341 5.16 -10.92 -6.05
C LEU A 341 4.40 -9.66 -6.48
N PHE A 342 3.34 -9.27 -5.78
CA PHE A 342 2.54 -8.09 -6.13
C PHE A 342 3.34 -6.79 -6.03
N LEU A 343 4.20 -6.65 -5.02
CA LEU A 343 5.12 -5.52 -4.94
C LEU A 343 6.07 -5.46 -6.14
N LYS A 344 6.60 -6.60 -6.58
CA LYS A 344 7.45 -6.70 -7.77
C LYS A 344 6.70 -6.36 -9.06
N GLU A 345 5.47 -6.85 -9.22
CA GLU A 345 4.60 -6.53 -10.38
C GLU A 345 4.30 -5.02 -10.48
N ASN A 346 4.18 -4.34 -9.33
CA ASN A 346 3.97 -2.90 -9.28
C ASN A 346 5.26 -2.07 -9.26
N ASN A 347 6.42 -2.69 -9.50
CA ASN A 347 7.73 -2.03 -9.51
C ASN A 347 8.03 -1.24 -8.22
N PHE A 348 7.59 -1.74 -7.06
CA PHE A 348 7.91 -1.12 -5.79
C PHE A 348 9.43 -1.05 -5.59
N GLN A 349 9.93 0.15 -5.25
CA GLN A 349 11.37 0.42 -5.09
C GLN A 349 11.81 0.54 -3.62
N GLY A 350 10.88 0.39 -2.68
CA GLY A 350 11.23 0.46 -1.25
C GLY A 350 12.05 -0.75 -0.80
N LYS A 351 12.87 -0.54 0.23
CA LYS A 351 13.73 -1.58 0.78
C LYS A 351 12.93 -2.47 1.73
N ILE A 352 12.67 -3.72 1.35
CA ILE A 352 12.11 -4.74 2.24
C ILE A 352 13.13 -5.03 3.36
N ILE A 353 12.69 -4.96 4.62
CA ILE A 353 13.53 -5.16 5.81
C ILE A 353 13.22 -6.46 6.55
N ASN A 354 11.95 -6.89 6.59
CA ASN A 354 11.54 -8.12 7.23
C ASN A 354 10.17 -8.58 6.69
N SER A 355 9.76 -9.77 7.10
CA SER A 355 8.40 -10.27 6.96
C SER A 355 7.93 -10.91 8.27
N GLU A 356 6.65 -10.78 8.57
CA GLU A 356 6.02 -11.43 9.72
C GLU A 356 4.61 -11.87 9.33
N GLY A 357 4.33 -13.17 9.47
CA GLY A 357 3.05 -13.75 9.03
C GLY A 357 2.80 -13.49 7.54
N ASN A 358 1.77 -12.71 7.24
CA ASN A 358 1.35 -12.35 5.88
C ASN A 358 1.75 -10.91 5.50
N SER A 359 2.51 -10.23 6.37
CA SER A 359 2.90 -8.84 6.20
C SER A 359 4.35 -8.73 5.71
N ILE A 360 4.58 -7.80 4.78
CA ILE A 360 5.90 -7.37 4.34
C ILE A 360 6.22 -6.00 4.95
N PHE A 361 7.34 -5.90 5.64
CA PHE A 361 7.82 -4.64 6.20
C PHE A 361 8.87 -4.03 5.29
N ALA A 362 8.65 -2.79 4.88
CA ALA A 362 9.55 -2.04 4.02
C ALA A 362 9.90 -0.68 4.64
N LYS A 363 11.14 -0.23 4.46
CA LYS A 363 11.51 1.16 4.74
C LYS A 363 11.03 2.05 3.62
N VAL A 364 10.37 3.13 4.01
CA VAL A 364 9.93 4.20 3.13
C VAL A 364 10.47 5.53 3.63
N ASN A 365 10.80 6.41 2.70
CA ASN A 365 11.37 7.71 2.97
C ASN A 365 10.42 8.78 2.47
N GLY A 366 10.52 9.97 3.04
CA GLY A 366 9.71 11.07 2.56
C GLY A 366 9.97 12.37 3.25
N THR A 367 9.04 13.28 3.05
CA THR A 367 9.05 14.61 3.62
C THR A 367 7.69 14.92 4.21
N PHE A 368 7.69 15.30 5.49
CA PHE A 368 6.55 15.88 6.15
C PHE A 368 6.59 17.39 5.95
N ARG A 369 5.45 17.97 5.57
CA ARG A 369 5.25 19.41 5.53
C ARG A 369 4.06 19.81 6.38
N GLY A 370 4.23 20.82 7.23
CA GLY A 370 3.21 21.19 8.20
C GLY A 370 3.09 22.68 8.44
N SER A 371 1.86 23.12 8.70
CA SER A 371 1.60 24.42 9.32
C SER A 371 0.58 24.19 10.43
N TYR A 372 0.99 24.30 11.70
CA TYR A 372 0.17 23.86 12.82
C TYR A 372 0.49 24.56 14.14
N VAL A 373 -0.48 24.50 15.04
CA VAL A 373 -0.41 25.04 16.39
C VAL A 373 0.43 24.14 17.30
N LEU A 374 1.34 24.74 18.06
CA LEU A 374 2.12 24.08 19.10
C LEU A 374 1.46 24.22 20.47
N LYS A 375 1.21 25.46 20.88
CA LYS A 375 0.59 25.80 22.16
C LYS A 375 -0.06 27.17 22.11
N THR A 376 -0.97 27.40 23.04
CA THR A 376 -1.53 28.72 23.32
C THR A 376 -1.19 29.15 24.74
N TYR A 377 -0.92 30.44 24.94
CA TYR A 377 -0.57 31.00 26.25
C TYR A 377 -0.99 32.46 26.35
N ARG A 378 -0.95 33.00 27.57
CA ARG A 378 -1.38 34.37 27.88
C ARG A 378 -0.23 35.16 28.50
N LYS A 379 -0.13 36.43 28.13
CA LYS A 379 0.72 37.42 28.80
C LYS A 379 -0.15 38.53 29.38
N LEU A 380 0.24 39.00 30.56
CA LEU A 380 -0.34 40.16 31.22
C LEU A 380 0.74 41.24 31.31
N GLU A 381 0.40 42.47 30.91
CA GLU A 381 1.30 43.61 30.97
C GLU A 381 0.61 44.77 31.71
N ASP A 382 1.26 45.32 32.72
CA ASP A 382 0.77 46.52 33.40
C ASP A 382 0.93 47.74 32.49
N ILE A 383 -0.16 48.48 32.29
CA ILE A 383 -0.13 49.74 31.56
C ILE A 383 0.05 50.85 32.60
N VAL A 384 1.24 51.45 32.65
CA VAL A 384 1.47 52.68 33.44
C VAL A 384 0.77 53.84 32.72
N PRO A 385 -0.20 54.52 33.37
CA PRO A 385 -0.82 55.69 32.75
C PRO A 385 0.22 56.80 32.59
N THR A 386 0.51 57.22 31.36
CA THR A 386 1.19 58.48 31.12
C THR A 386 0.25 59.61 31.49
N VAL A 387 0.49 60.24 32.63
CA VAL A 387 -0.23 61.45 33.05
C VAL A 387 0.06 62.54 32.00
N PRO A 388 -0.97 63.13 31.34
CA PRO A 388 -0.76 64.29 30.50
C PRO A 388 -0.29 65.43 31.39
N THR A 389 0.92 65.96 31.16
CA THR A 389 1.36 67.21 31.78
C THR A 389 0.44 68.34 31.34
N VAL A 390 -0.48 68.74 32.22
CA VAL A 390 -1.29 69.95 32.09
C VAL A 390 -0.36 71.16 32.23
N PRO A 391 -0.33 72.11 31.27
CA PRO A 391 0.42 73.34 31.45
C PRO A 391 -0.22 74.17 32.57
N MET A 392 0.55 74.54 33.59
CA MET A 392 0.12 75.52 34.58
C MET A 392 -0.14 76.87 33.90
N VAL A 393 -1.38 77.35 33.97
CA VAL A 393 -1.73 78.73 33.67
C VAL A 393 -1.33 79.58 34.89
N PRO A 394 -0.55 80.66 34.73
CA PRO A 394 -0.17 81.51 35.86
C PRO A 394 -1.35 82.39 36.29
N GLU A 395 -1.70 82.32 37.57
CA GLU A 395 -2.50 83.32 38.25
C GLU A 395 -1.72 84.63 38.34
N ASN A 396 -2.22 85.67 37.69
CA ASN A 396 -2.35 87.04 38.20
C ASN A 396 -2.78 87.95 37.04
N THR A 397 -3.90 88.68 37.19
CA THR A 397 -3.94 90.15 37.17
C THR A 397 -5.37 90.63 37.47
N VAL A 398 -5.54 91.08 38.72
CA VAL A 398 -6.33 92.22 39.24
C VAL A 398 -7.34 92.91 38.31
N CYS A 399 -8.61 92.92 38.73
CA CYS A 399 -9.59 93.94 38.35
C CYS A 399 -9.33 95.26 39.12
N ARG A 400 -9.35 96.39 38.43
CA ARG A 400 -9.62 97.72 38.99
C ARG A 400 -10.77 98.34 38.20
N ASP A 401 -11.75 98.83 38.95
CA ASP A 401 -12.93 99.68 38.69
C ASP A 401 -13.46 99.82 37.25
#